data_AF-X1U197-F1
#
_entry.id   AF-X1U197-F1
#
_cell.length_a   1.000
_cell.length_b   1.000
_cell.length_c   1.000
_cell.angle_alpha   90.00
_cell.angle_beta   90.00
_cell.angle_gamma   90.00
#
_symmetry.space_group_name_H-M   'P 1'
#
loop_
_entity.id
_entity.type
_entity.pdbx_description
1 polymer ?
#
loop_
_entity_poly.entity_id
_entity_poly.type
_entity_poly.pdbx_seq_one_letter_code
_entity_poly.pdbx_strand_id
1 'polypeptide(L)'
;MTEHRSPTTTKVTAMIQAHADLLLQHGIAAGLHASRPAAGTVNEFYFSTDLGIWAHGNGTGWDECQGLSEAYIQGLIDASITILKDYVDSMVQGLDWQPSVLDELATPPGSPTEGDRYLVIATATGDWAGHEKDITEWNGTSWDFTTPNKGFAVWIEDVGRQKNYNGTDWVAFGSTVDHGNLVNVTPDQHHTAPAYDPAEDEIVFQI
;
A
#
# COMPACT_ATOMS: atom_id res chain seq x y z
N MET A 1 -10.50 -4.73 31.60
CA MET A 1 -11.65 -3.87 31.26
C MET A 1 -11.15 -2.43 31.33
N THR A 2 -10.80 -1.85 30.18
CA THR A 2 -10.24 -0.50 30.10
C THR A 2 -11.40 0.48 30.03
N GLU A 3 -11.53 1.33 31.05
CA GLU A 3 -12.59 2.33 31.16
C GLU A 3 -12.32 3.45 30.14
N HIS A 4 -13.16 3.54 29.11
CA HIS A 4 -13.14 4.61 28.12
C HIS A 4 -13.65 5.90 28.78
N ARG A 5 -12.74 6.75 29.28
CA ARG A 5 -13.12 8.08 29.80
C ARG A 5 -13.40 9.02 28.63
N SER A 6 -14.67 9.13 28.24
CA SER A 6 -15.13 10.18 27.33
C SER A 6 -14.74 11.55 27.91
N PRO A 7 -14.22 12.48 27.09
CA PRO A 7 -13.89 13.83 27.54
C PRO A 7 -15.17 14.50 28.08
N THR A 8 -15.15 14.92 29.34
CA THR A 8 -16.29 15.58 29.97
C THR A 8 -16.58 16.92 29.30
N THR A 9 -17.87 17.28 29.18
CA THR A 9 -18.38 18.52 28.56
C THR A 9 -17.59 19.77 28.99
N THR A 10 -17.15 19.82 30.25
CA THR A 10 -16.31 20.89 30.81
C THR A 10 -14.99 21.10 30.07
N LYS A 11 -14.33 20.03 29.59
CA LYS A 11 -13.08 20.12 28.83
C LYS A 11 -13.29 20.69 27.43
N VAL A 12 -14.39 20.33 26.79
CA VAL A 12 -14.74 20.83 25.45
C VAL A 12 -15.09 22.32 25.49
N THR A 13 -15.88 22.75 26.49
CA THR A 13 -16.19 24.17 26.69
C THR A 13 -14.93 25.01 26.97
N ALA A 14 -13.98 24.48 27.75
CA ALA A 14 -12.72 25.18 28.04
C ALA A 14 -11.82 25.32 26.80
N MET A 15 -11.77 24.31 25.91
CA MET A 15 -11.02 24.41 24.65
C MET A 15 -11.61 25.42 23.69
N ILE A 16 -12.95 25.49 23.60
CA ILE A 16 -13.64 26.48 22.75
C ILE A 16 -13.36 27.91 23.26
N GLN A 17 -13.40 28.13 24.57
CA GLN A 17 -13.09 29.45 25.14
C GLN A 17 -11.62 29.84 24.92
N ALA A 18 -10.68 28.91 25.11
CA ALA A 18 -9.26 29.16 24.85
C ALA A 18 -8.96 29.51 23.38
N HIS A 19 -9.68 28.89 22.44
CA HIS A 19 -9.58 29.21 21.03
C HIS A 19 -10.15 30.61 20.73
N ALA A 20 -11.30 30.97 21.31
CA ALA A 20 -11.89 32.30 21.14
C ALA A 20 -10.97 33.41 21.68
N ASP A 21 -10.34 33.18 22.83
CA ASP A 21 -9.41 34.12 23.46
C ASP A 21 -8.13 34.31 22.63
N LEU A 22 -7.62 33.24 22.00
CA LEU A 22 -6.46 33.29 21.09
C LEU A 22 -6.77 34.10 19.83
N LEU A 23 -7.97 33.97 19.26
CA LEU A 23 -8.38 34.73 18.08
C LEU A 23 -8.48 36.24 18.36
N LEU A 24 -9.00 36.61 19.54
CA LEU A 24 -9.04 38.00 20.00
C LEU A 24 -7.65 38.59 20.23
N GLN A 25 -6.70 37.80 20.73
CA GLN A 25 -5.30 38.22 20.93
C GLN A 25 -4.59 38.53 19.60
N HIS A 26 -5.04 37.91 18.50
CA HIS A 26 -4.54 38.16 17.15
C HIS A 26 -5.40 39.13 16.34
N GLY A 27 -6.36 39.84 16.97
CA GLY A 27 -7.17 40.88 16.33
C GLY A 27 -8.25 40.36 15.39
N ILE A 28 -8.56 39.06 15.45
CA ILE A 28 -9.58 38.43 14.61
C ILE A 28 -10.93 38.54 15.34
N ALA A 29 -11.77 39.49 14.93
CA ALA A 29 -13.09 39.69 15.53
C ALA A 29 -14.05 38.56 15.10
N ALA A 30 -14.74 37.96 16.08
CA ALA A 30 -15.83 37.03 15.82
C ALA A 30 -17.13 37.80 15.53
N GLY A 31 -17.84 37.48 14.45
CA GLY A 31 -19.15 38.06 14.16
C GLY A 31 -19.83 37.44 12.93
N LEU A 32 -21.12 37.12 13.10
CA LEU A 32 -22.02 36.64 12.04
C LEU A 32 -22.16 37.70 10.93
N HIS A 33 -22.05 37.26 9.66
CA HIS A 33 -22.35 38.01 8.43
C HIS A 33 -21.35 39.11 8.01
N ALA A 34 -20.08 38.76 7.79
CA ALA A 34 -19.20 39.57 6.96
C ALA A 34 -19.01 38.88 5.59
N SER A 35 -19.66 39.41 4.54
CA SER A 35 -19.31 39.05 3.15
C SER A 35 -17.80 39.23 2.96
N ARG A 36 -17.14 38.21 2.40
CA ARG A 36 -15.67 38.18 2.20
C ARG A 36 -15.15 39.55 1.74
N PRO A 37 -14.21 40.19 2.47
CA PRO A 37 -13.70 41.50 2.08
C PRO A 37 -13.03 41.44 0.70
N ALA A 38 -13.08 42.54 -0.05
CA ALA A 38 -12.30 42.65 -1.29
C ALA A 38 -10.81 42.57 -0.92
N ALA A 39 -10.04 41.72 -1.61
CA ALA A 39 -8.59 41.61 -1.39
C ALA A 39 -7.95 42.98 -1.69
N GLY A 40 -7.43 43.63 -0.66
CA GLY A 40 -6.96 45.02 -0.74
C GLY A 40 -5.44 45.14 -0.85
N THR A 41 -4.70 44.21 -0.24
CA THR A 41 -3.23 44.19 -0.24
C THR A 41 -2.66 42.77 -0.21
N VAL A 42 -1.41 42.62 -0.67
CA VAL A 42 -0.65 41.36 -0.53
C VAL A 42 -0.40 41.10 0.95
N ASN A 43 -0.64 39.87 1.42
CA ASN A 43 -0.50 39.40 2.81
C ASN A 43 -1.64 39.70 3.79
N GLU A 44 -2.84 40.00 3.28
CA GLU A 44 -4.04 39.91 4.12
C GLU A 44 -4.40 38.44 4.37
N PHE A 45 -4.89 38.12 5.58
CA PHE A 45 -5.39 36.78 5.91
C PHE A 45 -6.87 36.86 6.29
N TYR A 46 -7.67 35.95 5.75
CA TYR A 46 -9.10 35.85 6.04
C TYR A 46 -9.47 34.41 6.41
N PHE A 47 -10.29 34.25 7.43
CA PHE A 47 -10.87 32.96 7.79
C PHE A 47 -12.38 33.00 7.60
N SER A 48 -12.90 32.12 6.75
CA SER A 48 -14.35 31.92 6.63
C SER A 48 -14.80 30.96 7.72
N THR A 49 -15.60 31.45 8.67
CA THR A 49 -16.19 30.60 9.72
C THR A 49 -17.23 29.62 9.19
N ASP A 50 -17.87 29.95 8.07
CA ASP A 50 -18.92 29.13 7.47
C ASP A 50 -18.35 27.99 6.61
N LEU A 51 -17.22 28.24 5.94
CA LEU A 51 -16.56 27.26 5.08
C LEU A 51 -15.34 26.60 5.75
N GLY A 52 -14.86 27.13 6.88
CA GLY A 52 -13.66 26.64 7.56
C GLY A 52 -12.36 26.85 6.77
N ILE A 53 -12.35 27.76 5.79
CA ILE A 53 -11.24 27.98 4.87
C ILE A 53 -10.42 29.19 5.31
N TRP A 54 -9.10 29.03 5.30
CA TRP A 54 -8.15 30.13 5.39
C TRP A 54 -7.85 30.64 3.98
N ALA A 55 -7.83 31.96 3.78
CA ALA A 55 -7.49 32.58 2.52
C ALA A 55 -6.38 33.62 2.72
N HIS A 56 -5.44 33.67 1.77
CA HIS A 56 -4.34 34.63 1.73
C HIS A 56 -4.54 35.62 0.58
N GLY A 57 -4.44 36.91 0.85
CA GLY A 57 -4.59 37.97 -0.12
C GLY A 57 -3.32 38.12 -0.94
N ASN A 58 -3.43 38.01 -2.27
CA ASN A 58 -2.30 38.22 -3.19
C ASN A 58 -2.30 39.61 -3.84
N GLY A 59 -3.03 40.56 -3.24
CA GLY A 59 -3.15 41.94 -3.73
C GLY A 59 -4.14 42.15 -4.87
N THR A 60 -4.60 41.08 -5.53
CA THR A 60 -5.66 41.14 -6.56
C THR A 60 -6.81 40.16 -6.33
N GLY A 61 -6.62 39.19 -5.43
CA GLY A 61 -7.58 38.14 -5.11
C GLY A 61 -7.18 37.39 -3.84
N TRP A 62 -7.94 36.33 -3.56
CA TRP A 62 -7.76 35.46 -2.40
C TRP A 62 -7.31 34.08 -2.87
N ASP A 63 -6.12 33.66 -2.45
CA ASP A 63 -5.64 32.29 -2.59
C ASP A 63 -6.19 31.48 -1.40
N GLU A 64 -7.13 30.58 -1.70
CA GLU A 64 -7.78 29.77 -0.68
C GLU A 64 -6.87 28.61 -0.28
N CYS A 65 -6.32 28.69 0.93
CA CYS A 65 -5.70 27.57 1.60
C CYS A 65 -6.80 26.68 2.18
N GLN A 66 -7.22 25.69 1.40
CA GLN A 66 -8.07 24.59 1.89
C GLN A 66 -7.37 24.03 3.15
N GLY A 67 -7.96 24.25 4.33
CA GLY A 67 -7.49 23.65 5.57
C GLY A 67 -7.59 22.13 5.52
N LEU A 68 -7.20 21.46 6.62
CA LEU A 68 -7.37 20.02 6.83
C LEU A 68 -8.86 19.62 6.78
N SER A 69 -9.48 19.64 5.61
CA SER A 69 -10.85 19.24 5.42
C SER A 69 -11.01 17.77 5.76
N GLU A 70 -12.19 17.36 6.19
CA GLU A 70 -12.49 15.93 6.46
C GLU A 70 -12.15 15.07 5.24
N ALA A 71 -12.40 15.57 4.02
CA ALA A 71 -12.01 14.89 2.78
C ALA A 71 -10.49 14.79 2.58
N TYR A 72 -9.73 15.83 2.93
CA TYR A 72 -8.26 15.82 2.84
C TYR A 72 -7.64 14.89 3.90
N ILE A 73 -8.13 14.96 5.14
CA ILE A 73 -7.72 14.06 6.22
C ILE A 73 -8.09 12.61 5.86
N GLN A 74 -9.31 12.37 5.37
CA GLN A 74 -9.75 11.04 4.94
C GLN A 74 -8.91 10.53 3.77
N GLY A 75 -8.57 11.37 2.80
CA GLY A 75 -7.68 10.98 1.69
C GLY A 75 -6.28 10.59 2.15
N LEU A 76 -5.72 11.27 3.16
CA LEU A 76 -4.43 10.89 3.76
C LEU A 76 -4.54 9.60 4.59
N ILE A 77 -5.63 9.43 5.32
CA ILE A 77 -5.92 8.20 6.06
C ILE A 77 -6.09 7.02 5.09
N ASP A 78 -6.82 7.19 4.01
CA ASP A 78 -7.05 6.14 3.02
C ASP A 78 -5.75 5.77 2.29
N ALA A 79 -4.92 6.75 1.92
CA ALA A 79 -3.61 6.50 1.33
C ALA A 79 -2.69 5.72 2.28
N SER A 80 -2.64 6.11 3.56
CA SER A 80 -1.81 5.44 4.56
C SER A 80 -2.33 4.06 4.97
N ILE A 81 -3.66 3.89 5.04
CA ILE A 81 -4.30 2.58 5.28
C ILE A 81 -4.09 1.66 4.08
N THR A 82 -4.14 2.15 2.84
CA THR A 82 -3.91 1.33 1.65
C THR A 82 -2.51 0.73 1.68
N ILE A 83 -1.48 1.55 1.94
CA ILE A 83 -0.09 1.10 2.08
C ILE A 83 0.03 0.05 3.20
N LEU A 84 -0.62 0.27 4.34
CA LEU A 84 -0.57 -0.66 5.46
C LEU A 84 -1.39 -1.95 5.22
N LYS A 85 -2.50 -1.86 4.49
CA LYS A 85 -3.41 -2.97 4.17
C LYS A 85 -2.72 -3.95 3.24
N ASP A 86 -2.04 -3.44 2.21
CA ASP A 86 -1.26 -4.28 1.28
C ASP A 86 -0.15 -5.01 2.04
N TYR A 87 0.54 -4.31 2.94
CA TYR A 87 1.56 -4.90 3.80
C TYR A 87 0.99 -5.97 4.73
N VAL A 88 -0.15 -5.70 5.39
CA VAL A 88 -0.82 -6.65 6.31
C VAL A 88 -1.40 -7.87 5.58
N ASP A 89 -2.00 -7.67 4.41
CA ASP A 89 -2.54 -8.74 3.57
C ASP A 89 -1.43 -9.63 3.02
N SER A 90 -0.25 -9.04 2.75
CA SER A 90 0.97 -9.78 2.40
C SER A 90 1.43 -10.64 3.57
N MET A 91 1.57 -10.04 4.76
CA MET A 91 1.98 -10.75 5.98
C MET A 91 1.05 -11.92 6.34
N VAL A 92 -0.27 -11.81 6.10
CA VAL A 92 -1.23 -12.89 6.40
C VAL A 92 -1.00 -14.15 5.55
N GLN A 93 -0.39 -14.00 4.37
CA GLN A 93 -0.05 -15.11 3.48
C GLN A 93 1.40 -15.58 3.65
N GLY A 94 2.18 -14.94 4.53
CA GLY A 94 3.61 -15.22 4.72
C GLY A 94 4.48 -14.82 3.52
N LEU A 95 3.94 -14.02 2.60
CA LEU A 95 4.64 -13.45 1.47
C LEU A 95 4.83 -11.96 1.70
N ASP A 96 6.00 -11.43 1.37
CA ASP A 96 6.31 -10.01 1.45
C ASP A 96 6.33 -9.48 0.01
N TRP A 97 5.17 -9.03 -0.46
CA TRP A 97 5.01 -8.62 -1.84
C TRP A 97 5.72 -7.31 -2.13
N GLN A 98 6.59 -7.33 -3.13
CA GLN A 98 7.28 -6.17 -3.66
C GLN A 98 6.56 -5.68 -4.92
N PRO A 99 6.67 -4.38 -5.26
CA PRO A 99 6.18 -3.89 -6.55
C PRO A 99 6.85 -4.66 -7.70
N SER A 100 6.24 -4.65 -8.90
CA SER A 100 6.79 -5.37 -10.05
C SER A 100 8.17 -4.87 -10.45
N VAL A 101 8.91 -5.74 -11.15
CA VAL A 101 10.15 -5.41 -11.83
C VAL A 101 9.96 -5.63 -13.33
N LEU A 102 10.62 -4.80 -14.13
CA LEU A 102 10.55 -4.86 -15.58
C LEU A 102 11.16 -6.18 -16.08
N ASP A 103 12.34 -6.52 -15.58
CA ASP A 103 13.09 -7.71 -16.01
C ASP A 103 14.07 -8.19 -14.93
N GLU A 104 14.67 -9.36 -15.15
CA GLU A 104 15.75 -9.93 -14.37
C GLU A 104 17.09 -9.94 -15.14
N LEU A 105 18.04 -9.11 -14.69
CA LEU A 105 19.23 -8.78 -15.46
C LEU A 105 20.50 -8.84 -14.59
N ALA A 106 21.64 -9.21 -15.20
CA ALA A 106 22.94 -9.22 -14.54
C ALA A 106 23.70 -7.90 -14.72
N THR A 107 23.26 -7.07 -15.66
CA THR A 107 23.93 -5.83 -16.03
C THR A 107 22.90 -4.71 -16.12
N PRO A 108 23.18 -3.51 -15.59
CA PRO A 108 22.27 -2.39 -15.68
C PRO A 108 21.97 -2.04 -17.14
N PRO A 109 20.71 -1.68 -17.48
CA PRO A 109 20.39 -1.14 -18.79
C PRO A 109 21.15 0.17 -19.02
N GLY A 110 21.57 0.44 -20.26
CA GLY A 110 22.36 1.63 -20.59
C GLY A 110 21.59 2.95 -20.54
N SER A 111 20.27 2.92 -20.42
CA SER A 111 19.41 4.12 -20.36
C SER A 111 18.16 3.85 -19.51
N PRO A 112 18.30 3.73 -18.18
CA PRO A 112 17.17 3.56 -17.29
C PRO A 112 16.36 4.87 -17.15
N THR A 113 15.05 4.72 -16.96
CA THR A 113 14.13 5.81 -16.62
C THR A 113 13.87 5.81 -15.11
N GLU A 114 13.58 6.98 -14.53
CA GLU A 114 13.25 7.08 -13.11
C GLU A 114 12.07 6.17 -12.76
N GLY A 115 12.21 5.38 -11.70
CA GLY A 115 11.25 4.37 -11.27
C GLY A 115 11.39 3.02 -11.97
N ASP A 116 12.34 2.84 -12.90
CA ASP A 116 12.61 1.53 -13.48
C ASP A 116 13.17 0.58 -12.43
N ARG A 117 12.59 -0.62 -12.32
CA ARG A 117 12.97 -1.63 -11.32
C ARG A 117 13.39 -2.93 -11.98
N TYR A 118 14.45 -3.54 -11.48
CA TYR A 118 14.99 -4.79 -11.99
C TYR A 118 15.36 -5.75 -10.87
N LEU A 119 15.28 -7.05 -11.14
CA LEU A 119 15.84 -8.07 -10.26
C LEU A 119 17.29 -8.35 -10.69
N VAL A 120 18.25 -8.11 -9.80
CA VAL A 120 19.67 -8.36 -10.09
C VAL A 120 19.94 -9.87 -9.96
N ILE A 121 20.30 -10.52 -11.07
CA ILE A 121 20.65 -11.96 -11.06
C ILE A 121 22.14 -12.19 -10.84
N ALA A 122 22.52 -13.46 -10.67
CA ALA A 122 23.90 -13.86 -10.45
C ALA A 122 24.84 -13.35 -11.56
N THR A 123 26.12 -13.16 -11.20
CA THR A 123 27.16 -12.53 -12.03
C THR A 123 26.89 -11.06 -12.33
N ALA A 124 26.46 -10.30 -11.31
CA ALA A 124 26.15 -8.89 -11.48
C ALA A 124 27.40 -8.08 -11.89
N THR A 125 27.25 -7.12 -12.80
CA THR A 125 28.36 -6.30 -13.30
C THR A 125 28.02 -4.81 -13.34
N GLY A 126 29.04 -3.99 -13.58
CA GLY A 126 28.90 -2.54 -13.58
C GLY A 126 28.47 -2.03 -12.22
N ASP A 127 27.51 -1.11 -12.19
CA ASP A 127 27.00 -0.52 -10.95
C ASP A 127 26.25 -1.52 -10.06
N TRP A 128 25.88 -2.68 -10.59
CA TRP A 128 25.18 -3.74 -9.84
C TRP A 128 26.14 -4.78 -9.22
N ALA A 129 27.45 -4.68 -9.45
CA ALA A 129 28.41 -5.64 -8.94
C ALA A 129 28.39 -5.70 -7.40
N GLY A 130 28.20 -6.90 -6.84
CA GLY A 130 28.07 -7.12 -5.39
C GLY A 130 26.65 -7.01 -4.84
N HIS A 131 25.66 -6.72 -5.70
CA HIS A 131 24.24 -6.64 -5.38
C HIS A 131 23.44 -7.81 -5.97
N GLU A 132 24.06 -8.98 -6.13
CA GLU A 132 23.35 -10.17 -6.61
C GLU A 132 22.15 -10.48 -5.73
N LYS A 133 21.00 -10.73 -6.36
CA LYS A 133 19.69 -11.05 -5.76
C LYS A 133 18.94 -9.85 -5.19
N ASP A 134 19.54 -8.66 -5.17
CA ASP A 134 18.83 -7.46 -4.75
C ASP A 134 17.79 -7.05 -5.81
N ILE A 135 16.71 -6.40 -5.36
CA ILE A 135 15.84 -5.64 -6.25
C ILE A 135 16.40 -4.23 -6.33
N THR A 136 16.63 -3.73 -7.54
CA THR A 136 17.17 -2.39 -7.75
C THR A 136 16.15 -1.47 -8.42
N GLU A 137 16.18 -0.19 -8.07
CA GLU A 137 15.32 0.87 -8.59
C GLU A 137 16.16 2.07 -9.01
N TRP A 138 15.90 2.65 -10.19
CA TRP A 138 16.57 3.86 -10.63
C TRP A 138 15.88 5.11 -10.08
N ASN A 139 16.58 5.89 -9.26
CA ASN A 139 16.04 7.15 -8.69
C ASN A 139 16.27 8.39 -9.58
N GLY A 140 16.62 8.18 -10.85
CA GLY A 140 16.97 9.26 -11.78
C GLY A 140 18.46 9.60 -11.81
N THR A 141 19.23 9.23 -10.77
CA THR A 141 20.67 9.53 -10.68
C THR A 141 21.55 8.35 -10.30
N SER A 142 21.01 7.38 -9.56
CA SER A 142 21.71 6.20 -9.05
C SER A 142 20.74 5.04 -8.86
N TRP A 143 21.30 3.84 -8.70
CA TRP A 143 20.56 2.64 -8.38
C TRP A 143 20.42 2.51 -6.87
N ASP A 144 19.18 2.47 -6.39
CA ASP A 144 18.85 2.09 -5.03
C ASP A 144 18.67 0.57 -4.98
N PHE A 145 19.20 -0.09 -3.94
CA PHE A 145 19.18 -1.55 -3.81
C PHE A 145 18.41 -1.98 -2.57
N THR A 146 17.52 -2.95 -2.74
CA THR A 146 16.75 -3.57 -1.67
C THR A 146 17.14 -5.05 -1.56
N THR A 147 17.79 -5.40 -0.44
CA THR A 147 18.15 -6.79 -0.15
C THR A 147 16.93 -7.61 0.27
N PRO A 148 16.65 -8.75 -0.38
CA PRO A 148 15.45 -9.53 -0.11
C PRO A 148 15.51 -10.25 1.24
N ASN A 149 14.37 -10.31 1.92
CA ASN A 149 14.16 -11.20 3.07
C ASN A 149 13.44 -12.49 2.64
N LYS A 150 13.47 -13.53 3.48
CA LYS A 150 12.72 -14.76 3.22
C LYS A 150 11.21 -14.45 3.20
N GLY A 151 10.56 -14.79 2.08
CA GLY A 151 9.14 -14.50 1.86
C GLY A 151 8.91 -13.40 0.83
N PHE A 152 9.94 -12.61 0.46
CA PHE A 152 9.85 -11.64 -0.63
C PHE A 152 9.25 -12.27 -1.89
N ALA A 153 8.29 -11.60 -2.50
CA ALA A 153 7.63 -12.04 -3.73
C ALA A 153 7.61 -10.89 -4.73
N VAL A 154 7.99 -11.16 -5.98
CA VAL A 154 8.05 -10.15 -7.04
C VAL A 154 7.51 -10.71 -8.35
N TRP A 155 6.77 -9.88 -9.09
CA TRP A 155 6.35 -10.17 -10.46
C TRP A 155 7.38 -9.61 -11.44
N ILE A 156 7.86 -10.45 -12.37
CA ILE A 156 8.79 -10.05 -13.43
C ILE A 156 7.97 -9.89 -14.71
N GLU A 157 7.90 -8.66 -15.22
CA GLU A 157 7.02 -8.30 -16.34
C GLU A 157 7.44 -8.95 -17.66
N ASP A 158 8.73 -8.89 -18.03
CA ASP A 158 9.24 -9.49 -19.27
C ASP A 158 9.04 -11.02 -19.31
N VAL A 159 9.32 -11.68 -18.19
CA VAL A 159 9.20 -13.14 -18.06
C VAL A 159 7.74 -13.58 -17.87
N GLY A 160 6.85 -12.67 -17.44
CA GLY A 160 5.44 -12.95 -17.13
C GLY A 160 5.27 -13.97 -16.00
N ARG A 161 6.17 -13.97 -15.01
CA ARG A 161 6.15 -14.92 -13.89
C ARG A 161 6.54 -14.27 -12.57
N GLN A 162 5.98 -14.83 -11.51
CA GLN A 162 6.35 -14.50 -10.14
C GLN A 162 7.52 -15.33 -9.65
N LYS A 163 8.42 -14.69 -8.90
CA LYS A 163 9.44 -15.38 -8.08
C LYS A 163 9.27 -15.03 -6.60
N ASN A 164 9.63 -15.98 -5.75
CA ASN A 164 9.66 -15.82 -4.30
C ASN A 164 11.07 -16.13 -3.76
N TYR A 165 11.54 -15.32 -2.82
CA TYR A 165 12.83 -15.52 -2.18
C TYR A 165 12.70 -16.51 -1.02
N ASN A 166 13.38 -17.65 -1.12
CA ASN A 166 13.30 -18.73 -0.12
C ASN A 166 14.22 -18.51 1.10
N GLY A 167 14.99 -17.42 1.12
CA GLY A 167 16.02 -17.10 2.11
C GLY A 167 17.45 -17.26 1.59
N THR A 168 17.63 -18.01 0.49
CA THR A 168 18.92 -18.15 -0.20
C THR A 168 18.84 -17.68 -1.65
N ASP A 169 17.77 -17.99 -2.37
CA ASP A 169 17.61 -17.72 -3.79
C ASP A 169 16.16 -17.36 -4.17
N TRP A 170 16.03 -16.65 -5.30
CA TRP A 170 14.76 -16.41 -5.97
C TRP A 170 14.32 -17.66 -6.74
N VAL A 171 13.22 -18.26 -6.32
CA VAL A 171 12.63 -19.44 -6.97
C VAL A 171 11.30 -19.08 -7.62
N ALA A 172 10.93 -19.76 -8.71
CA ALA A 172 9.65 -19.51 -9.36
C ALA A 172 8.48 -19.95 -8.46
N PHE A 173 7.43 -19.13 -8.40
CA PHE A 173 6.21 -19.45 -7.68
C PHE A 173 5.59 -20.74 -8.26
N GLY A 174 5.27 -21.71 -7.39
CA GLY A 174 4.81 -23.06 -7.77
C GLY A 174 5.89 -24.14 -7.79
N SER A 175 7.19 -23.80 -7.79
CA SER A 175 8.27 -24.78 -7.63
C SER A 175 8.41 -25.30 -6.18
N THR A 176 7.86 -24.56 -5.21
CA THR A 176 7.79 -24.91 -3.79
C THR A 176 6.54 -25.71 -3.41
N VAL A 177 5.57 -25.90 -4.32
CA VAL A 177 4.43 -26.79 -4.08
C VAL A 177 4.85 -28.21 -4.45
N ASP A 178 5.47 -28.89 -3.49
CA ASP A 178 5.67 -30.33 -3.57
C ASP A 178 4.30 -31.02 -3.48
N HIS A 179 3.71 -31.32 -4.63
CA HIS A 179 2.50 -32.14 -4.74
C HIS A 179 2.76 -33.60 -4.31
N GLY A 180 4.03 -33.98 -4.07
CA GLY A 180 4.43 -35.25 -3.46
C GLY A 180 4.16 -35.34 -1.97
N ASN A 181 3.83 -34.22 -1.30
CA ASN A 181 3.41 -34.22 0.11
C ASN A 181 1.88 -34.31 0.29
N LEU A 182 1.13 -34.63 -0.77
CA LEU A 182 -0.24 -35.15 -0.67
C LEU A 182 -0.19 -36.58 -0.12
N VAL A 183 0.32 -36.74 1.10
CA VAL A 183 0.29 -38.01 1.81
C VAL A 183 -1.19 -38.32 2.08
N ASN A 184 -1.69 -39.40 1.48
CA ASN A 184 -3.08 -39.89 1.52
C ASN A 184 -4.10 -39.26 0.56
N VAL A 185 -3.70 -38.68 -0.58
CA VAL A 185 -4.67 -38.35 -1.63
C VAL A 185 -4.30 -39.08 -2.92
N THR A 186 -4.81 -40.30 -3.05
CA THR A 186 -4.72 -41.08 -4.29
C THR A 186 -5.73 -40.58 -5.33
N PRO A 187 -5.53 -40.84 -6.64
CA PRO A 187 -6.40 -40.36 -7.71
C PRO A 187 -7.88 -40.76 -7.60
N ASP A 188 -8.22 -41.68 -6.70
CA ASP A 188 -9.58 -42.16 -6.41
C ASP A 188 -10.34 -41.33 -5.36
N GLN A 189 -9.68 -40.37 -4.69
CA GLN A 189 -10.30 -39.57 -3.64
C GLN A 189 -11.08 -38.34 -4.15
N HIS A 190 -11.07 -38.05 -5.46
CA HIS A 190 -11.83 -36.91 -6.00
C HIS A 190 -13.20 -37.29 -6.57
N HIS A 191 -13.48 -38.56 -6.87
CA HIS A 191 -14.83 -39.02 -7.19
C HIS A 191 -15.09 -40.30 -6.42
N THR A 192 -16.06 -40.28 -5.50
CA THR A 192 -16.65 -41.51 -4.98
C THR A 192 -17.30 -42.25 -6.15
N ALA A 193 -16.55 -43.14 -6.80
CA ALA A 193 -17.16 -44.16 -7.63
C ALA A 193 -18.04 -44.99 -6.68
N PRO A 194 -19.34 -45.22 -7.02
CA PRO A 194 -20.15 -46.13 -6.23
C PRO A 194 -19.44 -47.48 -6.16
N ALA A 195 -19.46 -48.11 -4.99
CA ALA A 195 -18.84 -49.40 -4.77
C ALA A 195 -19.29 -50.39 -5.86
N TYR A 196 -18.34 -51.11 -6.45
CA TYR A 196 -18.62 -52.22 -7.34
C TYR A 196 -19.54 -53.21 -6.61
N ASP A 197 -20.78 -53.37 -7.10
CA ASP A 197 -21.74 -54.36 -6.62
C ASP A 197 -21.62 -55.61 -7.51
N PRO A 198 -21.04 -56.72 -7.01
CA PRO A 198 -20.93 -57.96 -7.76
C PRO A 198 -22.29 -58.64 -8.00
N ALA A 199 -23.39 -58.17 -7.40
CA ALA A 199 -24.72 -58.76 -7.58
C ALA A 199 -25.38 -58.44 -8.94
N GLU A 200 -24.88 -57.45 -9.68
CA GLU A 200 -25.42 -57.06 -10.99
C GLU A 200 -24.77 -57.82 -12.18
N ASP A 201 -23.74 -58.63 -11.94
CA ASP A 201 -22.96 -59.34 -12.99
C ASP A 201 -23.17 -60.86 -13.03
N GLU A 202 -24.09 -61.42 -12.23
CA GLU A 202 -24.44 -62.85 -12.33
C GLU A 202 -25.48 -63.08 -13.43
N ILE A 203 -25.01 -63.23 -14.68
CA ILE A 203 -25.79 -63.88 -15.74
C ILE A 203 -25.97 -65.35 -15.34
N VAL A 204 -27.11 -65.66 -14.73
CA VAL A 204 -27.53 -67.04 -14.46
C VAL A 204 -27.74 -67.76 -15.80
N PHE A 205 -26.74 -68.55 -16.23
CA PHE A 205 -26.92 -69.52 -17.30
C PHE A 205 -27.74 -70.70 -16.74
N GLN A 206 -29.06 -70.69 -16.95
CA GLN A 206 -29.87 -71.90 -16.80
C GLN A 206 -29.68 -72.79 -18.04
N ILE A 207 -29.37 -74.06 -17.77
CA ILE A 207 -29.18 -75.15 -18.74
C ILE A 207 -30.51 -75.52 -19.39
#